data_AF-V5IBS7-F1
#
_entry.id   AF-V5IBS7-F1
#
_cell.length_a   1.000
_cell.length_b   1.000
_cell.length_c   1.000
_cell.angle_alpha   90.00
_cell.angle_beta   90.00
_cell.angle_gamma   90.00
#
_symmetry.space_group_name_H-M   'P 1'
#
loop_
_entity.id
_entity.type
_entity.pdbx_description
1 polymer ?
#
loop_
_entity_poly.entity_id
_entity_poly.type
_entity_poly.pdbx_seq_one_letter_code
_entity_poly.pdbx_strand_id
1 'polypeptide(L)'
;MQRGVMRLKIQRHFASVVVLLCCLVTQSSAIIETNYHSTMSTLSDLISMEKLVKTDLLRYVERLKVVQDSILNFVHDRQPYDDLTSPSAVFEYLKHPVHAFHLIKRMTSGLGVIEALINKTRKFDPLVNVIEMRKQRLLPWDEDFTGLAGSLVRLQDTYALDLHELTKGHIRTEISRNRSVPGRLPLNARDCFNISQVALRHGFYDRAVEWVEQAMAKATEEEPPTIPKQELDTFYKAAIEEHDKVLRTVGEVGDQWQTYGVPVRERANRSTKFKAQLFDEEIEDEQVTENYKRLCRGEQLRTPKMDSQLRCRYYTGETGFFKLQPIKLEEYNLKPYVVVLRDLLQDRDLNDVIAFAKPRFEQSKNPTSDG
;
A
#
# COMPACT_ATOMS: atom_id res chain seq x y z
N MET A 1 -65.43 -24.52 14.75
CA MET A 1 -64.15 -24.15 15.41
C MET A 1 -62.89 -24.75 14.75
N GLN A 2 -62.95 -25.27 13.50
CA GLN A 2 -61.77 -25.89 12.84
C GLN A 2 -61.21 -25.10 11.63
N ARG A 3 -61.95 -24.16 11.03
CA ARG A 3 -61.44 -23.35 9.90
C ARG A 3 -60.51 -22.19 10.30
N GLY A 4 -60.60 -21.69 11.55
CA GLY A 4 -59.75 -20.60 12.05
C GLY A 4 -58.32 -21.03 12.39
N VAL A 5 -58.15 -22.26 12.89
CA VAL A 5 -56.84 -22.79 13.31
C VAL A 5 -55.94 -23.11 12.10
N MET A 6 -56.54 -23.49 10.97
CA MET A 6 -55.79 -23.80 9.75
C MET A 6 -55.24 -22.54 9.06
N ARG A 7 -55.99 -21.42 9.07
CA ARG A 7 -55.51 -20.13 8.54
C ARG A 7 -54.36 -19.56 9.37
N LEU A 8 -54.39 -19.70 10.70
CA LEU A 8 -53.31 -19.24 11.58
C LEU A 8 -52.02 -20.06 11.41
N LYS A 9 -52.12 -21.38 11.19
CA LYS A 9 -50.94 -22.23 10.93
C LYS A 9 -50.28 -21.91 9.59
N ILE A 10 -51.06 -21.66 8.54
CA ILE A 10 -50.52 -21.32 7.21
C ILE A 10 -49.81 -19.95 7.23
N GLN A 11 -50.36 -18.94 7.92
CA GLN A 11 -49.69 -17.64 8.07
C GLN A 11 -48.39 -17.72 8.89
N ARG A 12 -48.34 -18.55 9.93
CA ARG A 12 -47.11 -18.78 10.71
C ARG A 12 -46.03 -19.49 9.90
N HIS A 13 -46.39 -20.49 9.10
CA HIS A 13 -45.44 -21.17 8.22
C HIS A 13 -44.94 -20.26 7.10
N PHE A 14 -45.79 -19.42 6.51
CA PHE A 14 -45.36 -18.44 5.51
C PHE A 14 -44.42 -17.38 6.11
N ALA A 15 -44.71 -16.88 7.31
CA ALA A 15 -43.83 -15.94 8.00
C ALA A 15 -42.47 -16.57 8.35
N SER A 16 -42.44 -17.83 8.82
CA SER A 16 -41.18 -18.54 9.10
C SER A 16 -40.36 -18.85 7.85
N VAL A 17 -41.00 -19.15 6.71
CA VAL A 17 -40.29 -19.40 5.44
C VAL A 17 -39.74 -18.10 4.86
N VAL A 18 -40.46 -16.98 4.96
CA VAL A 18 -39.96 -15.66 4.53
C VAL A 18 -38.81 -15.18 5.41
N VAL A 19 -38.85 -15.41 6.72
CA VAL A 19 -37.72 -15.10 7.62
C VAL A 19 -36.52 -15.99 7.34
N LEU A 20 -36.70 -17.29 7.07
CA LEU A 20 -35.59 -18.17 6.66
C LEU A 20 -35.00 -17.78 5.30
N LEU A 21 -35.81 -17.35 4.33
CA LEU A 21 -35.33 -16.85 3.04
C LEU A 21 -34.61 -15.49 3.17
N CYS A 22 -35.06 -14.59 4.05
CA CYS A 22 -34.35 -13.34 4.32
C CYS A 22 -33.01 -13.57 5.03
N CYS A 23 -32.89 -14.60 5.89
CA CYS A 23 -31.62 -14.98 6.51
C CYS A 23 -30.63 -15.68 5.56
N LEU A 24 -31.11 -16.26 4.45
CA LEU A 24 -30.25 -16.87 3.42
C LEU A 24 -29.80 -15.88 2.33
N VAL A 25 -30.45 -14.72 2.21
CA VAL A 25 -30.12 -13.69 1.21
C VAL A 25 -29.26 -12.55 1.78
N THR A 26 -29.10 -12.45 3.11
CA THR A 26 -27.96 -11.71 3.68
C THR A 26 -26.72 -12.60 3.67
N GLN A 27 -26.26 -13.03 2.49
CA GLN A 27 -24.82 -13.04 2.31
C GLN A 27 -24.43 -11.59 2.55
N SER A 28 -23.88 -11.31 3.73
CA SER A 28 -23.01 -10.17 3.88
C SER A 28 -22.09 -10.25 2.67
N SER A 29 -22.23 -9.31 1.74
CA SER A 29 -21.08 -8.84 1.00
C SER A 29 -20.14 -8.32 2.08
N ALA A 30 -19.44 -9.26 2.72
CA ALA A 30 -18.20 -8.98 3.39
C ALA A 30 -17.38 -8.38 2.27
N ILE A 31 -17.35 -7.04 2.25
CA ILE A 31 -16.34 -6.30 1.53
C ILE A 31 -15.06 -6.89 2.10
N ILE A 32 -14.44 -7.79 1.34
CA ILE A 32 -13.09 -8.22 1.62
C ILE A 32 -12.32 -6.91 1.53
N GLU A 33 -11.94 -6.36 2.69
CA GLU A 33 -10.99 -5.26 2.75
C GLU A 33 -9.70 -5.79 2.12
N THR A 34 -9.57 -5.60 0.81
CA THR A 34 -8.37 -5.96 0.08
C THR A 34 -7.33 -4.91 0.43
N ASN A 35 -6.50 -5.23 1.42
CA ASN A 35 -5.32 -4.44 1.75
C ASN A 35 -4.21 -4.81 0.76
N TYR A 36 -3.91 -3.94 -0.20
CA TYR A 36 -2.95 -4.25 -1.26
C TYR A 36 -1.54 -4.49 -0.72
N HIS A 37 -1.22 -3.93 0.44
CA HIS A 37 0.06 -4.08 1.12
C HIS A 37 0.18 -5.37 1.94
N SER A 38 -0.89 -6.17 2.11
CA SER A 38 -0.87 -7.36 2.98
C SER A 38 -0.62 -8.69 2.25
N THR A 39 -0.91 -8.82 0.95
CA THR A 39 -0.71 -10.09 0.23
C THR A 39 -0.07 -9.94 -1.16
N MET A 40 0.77 -10.92 -1.51
CA MET A 40 1.43 -10.97 -2.82
C MET A 40 0.44 -11.27 -3.97
N SER A 41 -0.62 -12.04 -3.70
CA SER A 41 -1.66 -12.35 -4.69
C SER A 41 -2.42 -11.09 -5.12
N THR A 42 -2.79 -10.22 -4.17
CA THR A 42 -3.46 -8.95 -4.49
C THR A 42 -2.58 -8.01 -5.32
N LEU A 43 -1.26 -7.97 -5.06
CA LEU A 43 -0.32 -7.21 -5.88
C LEU A 43 -0.17 -7.77 -7.30
N SER A 44 -0.21 -9.10 -7.46
CA SER A 44 -0.19 -9.73 -8.78
C SER A 44 -1.45 -9.38 -9.59
N ASP A 45 -2.61 -9.35 -8.96
CA ASP A 45 -3.87 -8.96 -9.61
C ASP A 45 -3.87 -7.48 -9.99
N LEU A 46 -3.27 -6.63 -9.16
CA LEU A 46 -3.11 -5.19 -9.45
C LEU A 46 -2.33 -4.93 -10.74
N ILE A 47 -1.31 -5.72 -11.05
CA ILE A 47 -0.56 -5.61 -12.32
C ILE A 47 -1.49 -5.85 -13.53
N SER A 48 -2.44 -6.77 -13.39
CA SER A 48 -3.43 -7.03 -14.45
C SER A 48 -4.40 -5.87 -14.59
N MET A 49 -4.86 -5.30 -13.47
CA MET A 49 -5.71 -4.11 -13.46
C MET A 49 -5.01 -2.89 -14.06
N GLU A 50 -3.72 -2.69 -13.78
CA GLU A 50 -2.92 -1.61 -14.36
C GLU A 50 -2.89 -1.70 -15.90
N LYS A 51 -2.73 -2.90 -16.45
CA LYS A 51 -2.76 -3.12 -17.92
C LYS A 51 -4.11 -2.75 -18.54
N LEU A 52 -5.22 -3.06 -17.85
CA LEU A 52 -6.55 -2.67 -18.31
C LEU A 52 -6.71 -1.15 -18.33
N VAL A 53 -6.32 -0.47 -17.26
CA VAL A 53 -6.36 1.00 -17.17
C VAL A 53 -5.51 1.63 -18.28
N LYS A 54 -4.27 1.15 -18.50
CA LYS A 54 -3.41 1.62 -19.59
C LYS A 54 -4.07 1.46 -20.96
N THR A 55 -4.72 0.32 -21.21
CA THR A 55 -5.41 0.05 -22.49
C THR A 55 -6.58 1.01 -22.70
N ASP A 56 -7.39 1.26 -21.67
CA ASP A 56 -8.52 2.18 -21.74
C ASP A 56 -8.08 3.63 -21.97
N LEU A 57 -7.00 4.07 -21.32
CA LEU A 57 -6.41 5.39 -21.53
C LEU A 57 -5.83 5.55 -22.94
N LEU A 58 -5.12 4.54 -23.46
CA LEU A 58 -4.62 4.56 -24.84
C LEU A 58 -5.77 4.69 -25.85
N ARG A 59 -6.83 3.90 -25.68
CA ARG A 59 -8.03 3.99 -26.53
C ARG A 59 -8.70 5.37 -26.45
N TYR A 60 -8.67 6.01 -25.29
CA TYR A 60 -9.18 7.37 -25.13
C TYR A 60 -8.34 8.38 -25.92
N VAL A 61 -7.01 8.31 -25.81
CA VAL A 61 -6.09 9.17 -26.56
C VAL A 61 -6.25 9.00 -28.07
N GLU A 62 -6.39 7.77 -28.56
CA GLU A 62 -6.65 7.50 -29.98
C GLU A 62 -7.92 8.19 -30.48
N ARG A 63 -9.00 8.17 -29.69
CA ARG A 63 -10.25 8.87 -30.02
C ARG A 63 -10.08 10.38 -30.01
N LEU A 64 -9.37 10.92 -29.02
CA LEU A 64 -9.07 12.35 -28.94
C LEU A 64 -8.26 12.81 -30.16
N LYS A 65 -7.31 12.00 -30.63
CA LYS A 65 -6.53 12.28 -31.83
C LYS A 65 -7.42 12.38 -33.08
N VAL A 66 -8.35 11.43 -33.28
CA VAL A 66 -9.31 11.49 -34.40
C VAL A 66 -10.16 12.75 -34.36
N VAL A 67 -10.61 13.17 -33.15
CA VAL A 67 -11.34 14.43 -32.97
C VAL A 67 -10.45 15.63 -33.32
N GLN A 68 -9.22 15.67 -32.78
CA GLN A 68 -8.25 16.72 -33.04
C GLN A 68 -7.99 16.87 -34.54
N ASP A 69 -7.65 15.77 -35.23
CA ASP A 69 -7.35 15.76 -36.66
C ASP A 69 -8.57 16.23 -37.48
N SER A 70 -9.78 15.80 -37.11
CA SER A 70 -11.01 16.23 -37.80
C SER A 70 -11.29 17.71 -37.63
N ILE A 71 -11.07 18.26 -36.43
CA ILE A 71 -11.19 19.70 -36.16
C ILE A 71 -10.15 20.48 -36.93
N LEU A 72 -8.88 20.05 -36.89
CA LEU A 72 -7.79 20.71 -37.61
C LEU A 72 -8.03 20.70 -39.11
N ASN A 73 -8.46 19.58 -39.68
CA ASN A 73 -8.79 19.50 -41.10
C ASN A 73 -9.91 20.47 -41.48
N PHE A 74 -10.95 20.59 -40.65
CA PHE A 74 -12.01 21.56 -40.91
C PHE A 74 -11.51 22.99 -40.81
N VAL A 75 -10.71 23.33 -39.79
CA VAL A 75 -10.17 24.69 -39.61
C VAL A 75 -9.19 25.07 -40.70
N HIS A 76 -8.34 24.13 -41.15
CA HIS A 76 -7.32 24.37 -42.17
C HIS A 76 -7.85 24.27 -43.61
N ASP A 77 -9.06 23.76 -43.81
CA ASP A 77 -9.74 23.75 -45.10
C ASP A 77 -10.12 25.17 -45.53
N ARG A 78 -9.17 25.85 -46.18
CA ARG A 78 -9.29 27.23 -46.64
C ARG A 78 -10.45 27.39 -47.62
N GLN A 79 -11.22 28.44 -47.40
CA GLN A 79 -12.35 28.80 -48.24
C GLN A 79 -12.04 30.06 -49.06
N PRO A 80 -12.59 30.21 -50.27
CA PRO A 80 -12.34 31.38 -51.12
C PRO A 80 -12.73 32.72 -50.48
N TYR A 81 -13.60 32.69 -49.47
CA TYR A 81 -14.06 33.87 -48.75
C TYR A 81 -13.22 34.22 -47.52
N ASP A 82 -12.23 33.40 -47.15
CA ASP A 82 -11.38 33.65 -45.97
C ASP A 82 -10.49 34.90 -46.15
N ASP A 83 -10.14 35.24 -47.39
CA ASP A 83 -9.32 36.41 -47.73
C ASP A 83 -10.15 37.70 -47.88
N LEU A 84 -11.47 37.63 -47.76
CA LEU A 84 -12.36 38.79 -47.92
C LEU A 84 -12.44 39.60 -46.61
N THR A 85 -11.95 40.83 -46.65
CA THR A 85 -11.84 41.70 -45.46
C THR A 85 -12.91 42.79 -45.36
N SER A 86 -13.61 43.12 -46.46
CA SER A 86 -14.63 44.17 -46.47
C SER A 86 -16.06 43.60 -46.57
N PRO A 87 -17.04 44.19 -45.85
CA PRO A 87 -18.44 43.74 -45.94
C PRO A 87 -19.02 43.77 -47.35
N SER A 88 -18.58 44.72 -48.19
CA SER A 88 -19.02 44.82 -49.59
C SER A 88 -18.49 43.66 -50.44
N ALA A 89 -17.24 43.23 -50.24
CA ALA A 89 -16.66 42.09 -50.97
C ALA A 89 -17.33 40.76 -50.58
N VAL A 90 -17.65 40.59 -49.29
CA VAL A 90 -18.43 39.43 -48.81
C VAL A 90 -19.83 39.43 -49.41
N PHE A 91 -20.52 40.57 -49.42
CA PHE A 91 -21.85 40.68 -50.01
C PHE A 91 -21.85 40.33 -51.51
N GLU A 92 -20.88 40.85 -52.27
CA GLU A 92 -20.74 40.56 -53.69
C GLU A 92 -20.49 39.05 -53.94
N TYR A 93 -19.62 38.42 -53.14
CA TYR A 93 -19.36 36.98 -53.22
C TYR A 93 -20.63 36.14 -52.98
N LEU A 94 -21.45 36.53 -52.00
CA LEU A 94 -22.67 35.81 -51.60
C LEU A 94 -23.87 36.01 -52.53
N LYS A 95 -23.83 37.00 -53.46
CA LYS A 95 -24.88 37.14 -54.50
C LYS A 95 -24.98 35.90 -55.39
N HIS A 96 -23.89 35.15 -55.56
CA HIS A 96 -23.90 33.93 -56.34
C HIS A 96 -24.54 32.79 -55.52
N PRO A 97 -25.67 32.20 -55.94
CA PRO A 97 -26.43 31.26 -55.12
C PRO A 97 -25.64 29.99 -54.75
N VAL A 98 -24.70 29.56 -55.60
CA VAL A 98 -23.82 28.40 -55.31
C VAL A 98 -22.84 28.70 -54.17
N HIS A 99 -22.34 29.93 -54.05
CA HIS A 99 -21.43 30.31 -52.97
C HIS A 99 -22.15 30.30 -51.62
N ALA A 100 -23.36 30.88 -51.58
CA ALA A 100 -24.23 30.83 -50.41
C ALA A 100 -24.56 29.38 -50.02
N PHE A 101 -24.86 28.52 -51.00
CA PHE A 101 -25.08 27.08 -50.76
C PHE A 101 -23.86 26.39 -50.13
N HIS A 102 -22.65 26.62 -50.63
CA HIS A 102 -21.44 26.00 -50.07
C HIS A 102 -21.18 26.43 -48.62
N LEU A 103 -21.34 27.72 -48.32
CA LEU A 103 -21.21 28.23 -46.94
C LEU A 103 -22.22 27.57 -46.01
N ILE A 104 -23.50 27.56 -46.39
CA ILE A 104 -24.57 26.94 -45.58
C ILE A 104 -24.30 25.44 -45.41
N LYS A 105 -23.91 24.72 -46.47
CA LYS A 105 -23.57 23.29 -46.42
C LYS A 105 -22.42 23.01 -45.46
N ARG A 106 -21.38 23.86 -45.48
CA ARG A 106 -20.21 23.73 -44.59
C ARG A 106 -20.59 23.96 -43.13
N MET A 107 -21.41 24.98 -42.85
CA MET A 107 -21.87 25.31 -41.48
C MET A 107 -22.94 24.37 -40.93
N THR A 108 -23.64 23.64 -41.80
CA THR A 108 -24.62 22.64 -41.38
C THR A 108 -24.01 21.25 -41.36
N SER A 109 -23.86 20.62 -42.53
CA SER A 109 -23.38 19.24 -42.63
C SER A 109 -21.90 19.09 -42.24
N GLY A 110 -21.03 20.03 -42.66
CA GLY A 110 -19.61 19.95 -42.38
C GLY A 110 -19.30 20.06 -40.89
N LEU A 111 -19.81 21.12 -40.26
CA LEU A 111 -19.69 21.31 -38.82
C LEU A 111 -20.42 20.22 -38.03
N GLY A 112 -21.59 19.77 -38.49
CA GLY A 112 -22.38 18.73 -37.82
C GLY A 112 -21.65 17.39 -37.68
N VAL A 113 -20.77 17.02 -38.62
CA VAL A 113 -19.91 15.82 -38.50
C VAL A 113 -18.95 15.95 -37.31
N ILE A 114 -18.37 17.15 -37.12
CA ILE A 114 -17.46 17.44 -36.01
C ILE A 114 -18.21 17.43 -34.68
N GLU A 115 -19.37 18.07 -34.63
CA GLU A 115 -20.24 18.07 -33.45
C GLU A 115 -20.61 16.64 -33.02
N ALA A 116 -20.99 15.80 -33.98
CA ALA A 116 -21.31 14.40 -33.72
C ALA A 116 -20.10 13.62 -33.17
N LEU A 117 -18.90 13.85 -33.72
CA LEU A 117 -17.66 13.20 -33.28
C LEU A 117 -17.25 13.64 -31.88
N ILE A 118 -17.35 14.94 -31.56
CA ILE A 118 -17.13 15.49 -30.22
C ILE A 118 -18.11 14.85 -29.22
N ASN A 119 -19.40 14.82 -29.57
CA ASN A 119 -20.43 14.25 -28.70
C ASN A 119 -20.24 12.75 -28.47
N LYS A 120 -19.84 11.98 -29.50
CA LYS A 120 -19.51 10.57 -29.36
C LYS A 120 -18.32 10.35 -28.43
N THR A 121 -17.30 11.20 -28.51
CA THR A 121 -16.10 11.09 -27.68
C THR A 121 -16.41 11.44 -26.23
N ARG A 122 -17.23 12.47 -25.97
CA ARG A 122 -17.70 12.83 -24.62
C ARG A 122 -18.47 11.71 -23.91
N LYS A 123 -19.17 10.84 -24.65
CA LYS A 123 -19.89 9.69 -24.07
C LYS A 123 -18.96 8.57 -23.57
N PHE A 124 -17.70 8.57 -23.99
CA PHE A 124 -16.71 7.61 -23.53
C PHE A 124 -15.74 8.32 -22.59
N ASP A 125 -15.90 8.05 -21.30
CA ASP A 125 -15.02 8.57 -20.27
C ASP A 125 -14.31 7.40 -19.57
N PRO A 126 -13.00 7.21 -19.80
CA PRO A 126 -12.24 6.14 -19.14
C PRO A 126 -12.19 6.33 -17.61
N LEU A 127 -12.41 7.55 -17.10
CA LEU A 127 -12.40 7.82 -15.66
C LEU A 127 -13.60 7.19 -14.96
N VAL A 128 -14.74 7.03 -15.65
CA VAL A 128 -15.89 6.31 -15.09
C VAL A 128 -15.49 4.87 -14.75
N ASN A 129 -14.79 4.19 -15.66
CA ASN A 129 -14.29 2.84 -15.40
C ASN A 129 -13.30 2.82 -14.22
N VAL A 130 -12.35 3.77 -14.16
CA VAL A 130 -11.36 3.86 -13.07
C VAL A 130 -12.03 4.12 -11.72
N ILE A 131 -13.03 5.01 -11.68
CA ILE A 131 -13.80 5.31 -10.47
C ILE A 131 -14.56 4.07 -10.00
N GLU A 132 -15.23 3.36 -10.90
CA GLU A 132 -15.93 2.12 -10.56
C GLU A 132 -14.97 1.02 -10.10
N MET A 133 -13.80 0.86 -10.74
CA MET A 133 -12.74 -0.06 -10.30
C MET A 133 -12.25 0.27 -8.88
N ARG A 134 -12.06 1.56 -8.56
CA ARG A 134 -11.69 2.00 -7.20
C ARG A 134 -12.79 1.72 -6.18
N LYS A 135 -14.06 1.96 -6.52
CA LYS A 135 -15.21 1.63 -5.64
C LYS A 135 -15.28 0.13 -5.35
N GLN A 136 -14.93 -0.69 -6.33
CA GLN A 136 -14.86 -2.15 -6.19
C GLN A 136 -13.56 -2.64 -5.54
N ARG A 137 -12.70 -1.73 -5.05
CA ARG A 137 -11.38 -2.03 -4.47
C ARG A 137 -10.45 -2.85 -5.39
N LEU A 138 -10.64 -2.76 -6.71
CA LEU A 138 -9.74 -3.35 -7.72
C LEU A 138 -8.51 -2.46 -8.00
N LEU A 139 -8.49 -1.25 -7.45
CA LEU A 139 -7.37 -0.33 -7.46
C LEU A 139 -7.10 0.16 -6.02
N PRO A 140 -5.86 0.56 -5.69
CA PRO A 140 -5.48 0.96 -4.34
C PRO A 140 -6.11 2.31 -3.96
N TRP A 141 -6.27 2.53 -2.66
CA TRP A 141 -6.61 3.83 -2.07
C TRP A 141 -5.39 4.47 -1.39
N ASP A 142 -5.55 5.70 -0.92
CA ASP A 142 -4.48 6.44 -0.23
C ASP A 142 -4.03 5.74 1.07
N GLU A 143 -4.93 4.99 1.71
CA GLU A 143 -4.65 4.14 2.87
C GLU A 143 -3.66 3.01 2.53
N ASP A 144 -3.76 2.41 1.34
CA ASP A 144 -2.85 1.35 0.90
C ASP A 144 -1.43 1.90 0.71
N PHE A 145 -1.32 3.12 0.16
CA PHE A 145 -0.04 3.81 0.03
C PHE A 145 0.56 4.14 1.40
N THR A 146 -0.26 4.68 2.31
CA THR A 146 0.16 5.01 3.68
C THR A 146 0.62 3.76 4.44
N GLY A 147 -0.12 2.66 4.33
CA GLY A 147 0.26 1.37 4.89
C GLY A 147 1.56 0.82 4.31
N LEU A 148 1.76 0.91 3.00
CA LEU A 148 2.98 0.49 2.32
C LEU A 148 4.20 1.32 2.75
N ALA A 149 4.08 2.65 2.74
CA ALA A 149 5.15 3.56 3.14
C ALA A 149 5.52 3.36 4.61
N GLY A 150 4.53 3.24 5.51
CA GLY A 150 4.76 2.93 6.92
C GLY A 150 5.44 1.57 7.12
N SER A 151 5.05 0.55 6.34
CA SER A 151 5.69 -0.77 6.37
C SER A 151 7.15 -0.71 5.94
N LEU A 152 7.47 0.10 4.93
CA LEU A 152 8.84 0.30 4.46
C LEU A 152 9.72 0.97 5.52
N VAL A 153 9.20 2.00 6.19
CA VAL A 153 9.88 2.68 7.30
C VAL A 153 10.11 1.71 8.47
N ARG A 154 9.10 0.89 8.81
CA ARG A 154 9.24 -0.13 9.86
C ARG A 154 10.29 -1.19 9.51
N LEU A 155 10.38 -1.60 8.25
CA LEU A 155 11.42 -2.52 7.78
C LEU A 155 12.80 -1.89 7.88
N GLN A 156 12.96 -0.65 7.43
CA GLN A 156 14.21 0.10 7.56
C GLN A 156 14.64 0.16 9.03
N ASP A 157 13.72 0.49 9.92
CA ASP A 157 13.97 0.65 11.35
C ASP A 157 14.33 -0.67 12.04
N THR A 158 13.54 -1.72 11.78
CA THR A 158 13.73 -3.04 12.41
C THR A 158 15.04 -3.68 11.94
N TYR A 159 15.30 -3.66 10.63
CA TYR A 159 16.43 -4.36 10.02
C TYR A 159 17.68 -3.51 9.85
N ALA A 160 17.66 -2.25 10.30
CA ALA A 160 18.73 -1.27 10.09
C ALA A 160 19.18 -1.21 8.62
N LEU A 161 18.21 -1.13 7.70
CA LEU A 161 18.49 -1.10 6.26
C LEU A 161 19.19 0.20 5.89
N ASP A 162 20.18 0.11 5.00
CA ASP A 162 20.86 1.26 4.43
C ASP A 162 19.88 2.07 3.56
N LEU A 163 19.63 3.33 3.95
CA LEU A 163 18.67 4.21 3.27
C LEU A 163 19.09 4.52 1.83
N HIS A 164 20.39 4.65 1.58
CA HIS A 164 20.90 4.99 0.25
C HIS A 164 20.71 3.82 -0.73
N GLU A 165 21.03 2.60 -0.30
CA GLU A 165 20.76 1.39 -1.09
C GLU A 165 19.25 1.16 -1.24
N LEU A 166 18.46 1.38 -0.18
CA LEU A 166 17.01 1.24 -0.21
C LEU A 166 16.38 2.18 -1.25
N THR A 167 16.84 3.44 -1.32
CA THR A 167 16.34 4.41 -2.32
C THR A 167 16.83 4.14 -3.75
N LYS A 168 17.87 3.31 -3.94
CA LYS A 168 18.21 2.74 -5.26
C LYS A 168 17.35 1.51 -5.60
N GLY A 169 16.52 1.05 -4.66
CA GLY A 169 15.71 -0.14 -4.78
C GLY A 169 16.45 -1.42 -4.37
N HIS A 170 17.59 -1.34 -3.69
CA HIS A 170 18.33 -2.51 -3.24
C HIS A 170 18.13 -2.73 -1.74
N ILE A 171 17.92 -3.99 -1.33
CA ILE A 171 17.88 -4.34 0.08
C ILE A 171 19.19 -5.03 0.42
N ARG A 172 19.99 -4.38 1.26
CA ARG A 172 21.27 -4.91 1.77
C ARG A 172 21.17 -5.10 3.28
N THR A 173 21.54 -6.28 3.76
CA THR A 173 21.62 -6.59 5.19
C THR A 173 23.02 -7.10 5.54
N GLU A 174 23.60 -6.60 6.63
CA GLU A 174 24.97 -6.95 7.02
C GLU A 174 25.09 -8.35 7.67
N ILE A 175 24.05 -8.81 8.37
CA ILE A 175 24.16 -9.95 9.30
C ILE A 175 24.02 -11.31 8.61
N SER A 176 23.21 -11.42 7.54
CA SER A 176 23.02 -12.68 6.82
C SER A 176 23.82 -12.72 5.52
N ARG A 177 25.11 -13.06 5.63
CA ARG A 177 26.03 -13.36 4.51
C ARG A 177 26.18 -12.24 3.45
N ASN A 178 26.02 -10.96 3.81
CA ASN A 178 26.02 -9.84 2.86
C ASN A 178 25.13 -10.09 1.62
N ARG A 179 23.94 -10.67 1.84
CA ARG A 179 23.00 -10.85 0.75
C ARG A 179 22.42 -9.49 0.37
N SER A 180 22.57 -9.14 -0.90
CA SER A 180 21.85 -8.03 -1.53
C SER A 180 20.70 -8.61 -2.34
N VAL A 181 19.50 -8.06 -2.15
CA VAL A 181 18.34 -8.33 -2.99
C VAL A 181 18.17 -7.13 -3.92
N PRO A 182 18.55 -7.24 -5.20
CA PRO A 182 18.48 -6.11 -6.11
C PRO A 182 17.04 -5.89 -6.57
N GLY A 183 16.50 -4.70 -6.31
CA GLY A 183 15.36 -4.17 -7.05
C GLY A 183 15.78 -3.46 -8.33
N ARG A 184 14.77 -3.08 -9.12
CA ARG A 184 14.95 -2.54 -10.48
C ARG A 184 14.51 -1.09 -10.64
N LEU A 185 13.86 -0.53 -9.62
CA LEU A 185 13.28 0.81 -9.67
C LEU A 185 13.79 1.61 -8.47
N PRO A 186 14.55 2.69 -8.71
CA PRO A 186 14.94 3.61 -7.65
C PRO A 186 13.76 4.53 -7.28
N LEU A 187 13.80 5.05 -6.06
CA LEU A 187 12.90 6.09 -5.59
C LEU A 187 13.38 7.47 -6.04
N ASN A 188 12.45 8.33 -6.44
CA ASN A 188 12.72 9.74 -6.72
C ASN A 188 12.57 10.60 -5.45
N ALA A 189 12.88 11.90 -5.54
CA ALA A 189 12.81 12.86 -4.44
C ALA A 189 11.38 13.00 -3.88
N ARG A 190 10.36 12.95 -4.75
CA ARG A 190 8.95 13.02 -4.32
C ARG A 190 8.53 11.75 -3.57
N ASP A 191 9.01 10.58 -3.98
CA ASP A 191 8.75 9.32 -3.28
C ASP A 191 9.35 9.35 -1.87
N CYS A 192 10.61 9.76 -1.74
CA CYS A 192 11.28 9.92 -0.44
C CYS A 192 10.56 10.92 0.46
N PHE A 193 10.07 12.03 -0.12
CA PHE A 193 9.26 13.02 0.61
C PHE A 193 7.90 12.46 1.07
N ASN A 194 7.21 11.72 0.21
CA ASN A 194 5.93 11.10 0.61
C ASN A 194 6.15 10.09 1.75
N ILE A 195 7.24 9.31 1.70
CA ILE A 195 7.60 8.37 2.77
C ILE A 195 7.93 9.11 4.07
N SER A 196 8.66 10.24 4.01
CA SER A 196 8.96 11.04 5.21
C SER A 196 7.70 11.60 5.87
N GLN A 197 6.72 12.03 5.09
CA GLN A 197 5.42 12.48 5.61
C GLN A 197 4.68 11.36 6.34
N VAL A 198 4.68 10.15 5.80
CA VAL A 198 4.05 8.99 6.45
C VAL A 198 4.82 8.58 7.71
N ALA A 199 6.15 8.55 7.66
CA ALA A 199 7.00 8.26 8.82
C ALA A 199 6.70 9.21 9.98
N LEU A 200 6.56 10.52 9.69
CA LEU A 200 6.26 11.53 10.71
C LEU A 200 4.88 11.29 11.36
N ARG A 201 3.87 10.98 10.55
CA ARG A 201 2.50 10.69 11.03
C ARG A 201 2.44 9.41 11.87
N HIS A 202 3.28 8.44 11.56
CA HIS A 202 3.36 7.15 12.28
C HIS A 202 4.31 7.20 13.49
N GLY A 203 4.82 8.37 13.86
CA GLY A 203 5.67 8.54 15.05
C GLY A 203 7.13 8.10 14.89
N PHE A 204 7.56 7.74 13.69
CA PHE A 204 8.97 7.47 13.37
C PHE A 204 9.69 8.79 13.07
N TYR A 205 9.75 9.70 14.04
CA TYR A 205 10.24 11.08 13.86
C TYR A 205 11.66 11.13 13.30
N ASP A 206 12.54 10.27 13.80
CA ASP A 206 13.91 10.21 13.32
C ASP A 206 14.03 9.78 11.86
N ARG A 207 13.31 8.71 11.52
CA ARG A 207 13.27 8.19 10.15
C ARG A 207 12.63 9.21 9.23
N ALA A 208 11.61 9.94 9.68
CA ALA A 208 11.00 11.01 8.90
C ALA A 208 12.04 12.06 8.49
N VAL A 209 12.89 12.48 9.42
CA VAL A 209 13.99 13.41 9.14
C VAL A 209 15.00 12.81 8.16
N GLU A 210 15.43 11.57 8.35
CA GLU A 210 16.36 10.89 7.41
C GLU A 210 15.77 10.81 5.98
N TRP A 211 14.49 10.48 5.85
CA TRP A 211 13.83 10.37 4.55
C TRP A 211 13.70 11.72 3.83
N VAL A 212 13.44 12.82 4.55
CA VAL A 212 13.41 14.15 3.91
C VAL A 212 14.81 14.64 3.55
N GLU A 213 15.84 14.35 4.37
CA GLU A 213 17.23 14.64 4.01
C GLU A 213 17.62 13.92 2.71
N GLN A 214 17.23 12.64 2.59
CA GLN A 214 17.45 11.86 1.37
C GLN A 214 16.64 12.39 0.18
N ALA A 215 15.42 12.88 0.41
CA ALA A 215 14.61 13.55 -0.61
C ALA A 215 15.30 14.83 -1.13
N MET A 216 15.86 15.63 -0.22
CA MET A 216 16.63 16.83 -0.56
C MET A 216 17.87 16.51 -1.38
N ALA A 217 18.64 15.48 -1.00
CA ALA A 217 19.79 15.02 -1.77
C ALA A 217 19.37 14.61 -3.19
N LYS A 218 18.32 13.79 -3.33
CA LYS A 218 17.81 13.36 -4.64
C LYS A 218 17.28 14.50 -5.50
N ALA A 219 16.60 15.48 -4.91
CA ALA A 219 16.09 16.63 -5.65
C ALA A 219 17.22 17.46 -6.29
N THR A 220 18.46 17.41 -5.75
CA THR A 220 19.62 18.05 -6.38
C THR A 220 20.21 17.26 -7.54
N GLU A 221 19.92 15.96 -7.63
CA GLU A 221 20.39 15.07 -8.70
C GLU A 221 19.36 14.97 -9.86
N GLU A 222 18.12 15.39 -9.65
CA GLU A 222 17.02 15.29 -10.61
C GLU A 222 16.91 16.50 -11.55
N GLU A 223 16.74 16.23 -12.85
CA GLU A 223 16.49 17.25 -13.88
C GLU A 223 15.25 16.90 -14.74
N PRO A 224 14.11 17.61 -14.60
CA PRO A 224 13.79 18.60 -13.57
C PRO A 224 13.49 17.95 -12.21
N PRO A 225 13.62 18.70 -11.08
CA PRO A 225 13.32 18.17 -9.75
C PRO A 225 11.84 17.81 -9.62
N THR A 226 11.55 16.62 -9.06
CA THR A 226 10.16 16.14 -8.89
C THR A 226 9.40 16.90 -7.80
N ILE A 227 10.11 17.61 -6.92
CA ILE A 227 9.54 18.41 -5.83
C ILE A 227 10.29 19.74 -5.68
N PRO A 228 9.61 20.88 -5.46
CA PRO A 228 10.27 22.17 -5.24
C PRO A 228 11.11 22.19 -3.97
N LYS A 229 12.31 22.77 -4.04
CA LYS A 229 13.23 22.92 -2.89
C LYS A 229 12.57 23.63 -1.70
N GLN A 230 11.72 24.64 -1.95
CA GLN A 230 11.02 25.36 -0.90
C GLN A 230 10.09 24.45 -0.08
N GLU A 231 9.38 23.51 -0.73
CA GLU A 231 8.48 22.57 -0.05
C GLU A 231 9.27 21.63 0.87
N LEU A 232 10.41 21.13 0.38
CA LEU A 232 11.33 20.30 1.16
C LEU A 232 11.91 21.07 2.36
N ASP A 233 12.42 22.29 2.16
CA ASP A 233 13.02 23.10 3.23
C ASP A 233 12.00 23.43 4.33
N THR A 234 10.74 23.73 3.96
CA THR A 234 9.67 24.00 4.92
C THR A 234 9.33 22.74 5.73
N PHE A 235 9.17 21.59 5.08
CA PHE A 235 8.83 20.35 5.76
C PHE A 235 10.00 19.83 6.63
N TYR A 236 11.24 19.93 6.15
CA TYR A 236 12.43 19.52 6.90
C TYR A 236 12.53 20.26 8.26
N LYS A 237 12.31 21.58 8.26
CA LYS A 237 12.28 22.36 9.50
C LYS A 237 11.16 21.90 10.43
N ALA A 238 9.96 21.71 9.91
CA ALA A 238 8.82 21.24 10.69
C ALA A 238 9.05 19.83 11.28
N ALA A 239 9.68 18.92 10.52
CA ALA A 239 10.00 17.57 10.98
C ALA A 239 11.02 17.58 12.14
N ILE A 240 12.04 18.43 12.07
CA ILE A 240 13.01 18.61 13.17
C ILE A 240 12.33 19.19 14.40
N GLU A 241 11.51 20.24 14.23
CA GLU A 241 10.81 20.88 15.33
C GLU A 241 9.87 19.90 16.06
N GLU A 242 9.13 19.08 15.30
CA GLU A 242 8.24 18.08 15.89
C GLU A 242 9.04 16.94 16.56
N HIS A 243 10.14 16.48 15.95
CA HIS A 243 11.04 15.50 16.55
C HIS A 243 11.57 15.96 17.92
N ASP A 244 12.20 17.13 17.96
CA ASP A 244 12.85 17.65 19.17
C ASP A 244 11.81 18.02 20.26
N LYS A 245 10.61 18.43 19.83
CA LYS A 245 9.47 18.64 20.73
C LYS A 245 9.05 17.33 21.38
N VAL A 246 8.84 16.26 20.61
CA VAL A 246 8.43 14.95 21.13
C VAL A 246 9.50 14.35 22.04
N LEU A 247 10.78 14.45 21.66
CA LEU A 247 11.89 14.02 22.50
C LEU A 247 11.86 14.71 23.88
N ARG A 248 11.60 16.02 23.92
CA ARG A 248 11.54 16.78 25.17
C ARG A 248 10.30 16.49 26.02
N THR A 249 9.15 16.24 25.39
CA THR A 249 7.87 16.09 26.12
C THR A 249 7.55 14.64 26.50
N VAL A 250 7.90 13.69 25.65
CA VAL A 250 7.50 12.29 25.78
C VAL A 250 8.69 11.37 26.06
N GLY A 251 9.84 11.64 25.43
CA GLY A 251 11.07 10.87 25.63
C GLY A 251 11.55 10.13 24.38
N GLU A 252 12.44 9.15 24.58
CA GLU A 252 13.23 8.53 23.51
C GLU A 252 12.44 7.53 22.67
N VAL A 253 11.72 6.62 23.33
CA VAL A 253 10.96 5.54 22.70
C VAL A 253 9.68 5.29 23.48
N GLY A 254 8.61 4.98 22.76
CA GLY A 254 7.38 4.43 23.34
C GLY A 254 6.61 3.62 22.30
N ASP A 255 5.41 3.15 22.67
CA ASP A 255 4.59 2.27 21.83
C ASP A 255 4.29 2.84 20.44
N GLN A 256 4.20 4.17 20.33
CA GLN A 256 3.77 4.87 19.11
C GLN A 256 4.77 5.94 18.64
N TRP A 257 5.94 6.08 19.27
CA TRP A 257 6.93 7.09 18.87
C TRP A 257 8.37 6.63 19.04
N GLN A 258 9.25 7.20 18.22
CA GLN A 258 10.69 6.91 18.25
C GLN A 258 11.51 8.15 17.85
N THR A 259 12.37 8.62 18.76
CA THR A 259 13.25 9.80 18.63
C THR A 259 14.72 9.50 18.96
N TYR A 260 15.07 8.23 19.24
CA TYR A 260 16.44 7.74 19.47
C TYR A 260 17.27 8.59 20.46
N GLY A 261 16.60 9.24 21.41
CA GLY A 261 17.19 9.85 22.61
C GLY A 261 18.03 11.11 22.44
N VAL A 262 18.30 11.58 21.22
CA VAL A 262 19.10 12.80 21.01
C VAL A 262 18.47 13.72 19.97
N PRO A 263 18.61 15.05 20.15
CA PRO A 263 18.15 16.02 19.16
C PRO A 263 18.75 15.74 17.79
N VAL A 264 18.03 16.07 16.72
CA VAL A 264 18.46 15.78 15.34
C VAL A 264 19.88 16.28 15.06
N ARG A 265 20.20 17.49 15.54
CA ARG A 265 21.51 18.12 15.33
C ARG A 265 22.67 17.36 15.97
N GLU A 266 22.39 16.55 16.98
CA GLU A 266 23.37 15.77 17.73
C GLU A 266 23.31 14.27 17.39
N ARG A 267 22.58 13.89 16.32
CA ARG A 267 22.44 12.50 15.86
C ARG A 267 23.78 11.78 15.67
N ALA A 268 24.83 12.48 15.29
CA ALA A 268 26.18 11.91 15.16
C ALA A 268 26.77 11.38 16.48
N ASN A 269 26.27 11.85 17.63
CA ASN A 269 26.73 11.46 18.96
C ASN A 269 25.98 10.25 19.54
N ARG A 270 25.02 9.66 18.79
CA ARG A 270 24.24 8.50 19.24
C ARG A 270 25.16 7.34 19.63
N SER A 271 24.95 6.79 20.82
CA SER A 271 25.64 5.56 21.22
C SER A 271 25.15 4.40 20.36
N THR A 272 26.06 3.78 19.62
CA THR A 272 25.79 2.52 18.89
C THR A 272 25.92 1.29 19.79
N LYS A 273 26.36 1.46 21.04
CA LYS A 273 26.58 0.35 21.96
C LYS A 273 25.33 0.10 22.77
N PHE A 274 24.56 -0.89 22.34
CA PHE A 274 23.42 -1.41 23.08
C PHE A 274 23.75 -2.75 23.75
N LYS A 275 23.65 -2.81 25.08
CA LYS A 275 23.86 -4.05 25.84
C LYS A 275 22.52 -4.72 26.06
N ALA A 276 22.33 -5.92 25.51
CA ALA A 276 21.11 -6.68 25.73
C ALA A 276 20.97 -7.05 27.20
N GLN A 277 19.91 -6.57 27.84
CA GLN A 277 19.43 -7.08 29.11
C GLN A 277 18.50 -8.27 28.82
N LEU A 278 18.75 -9.40 29.47
CA LEU A 278 18.07 -10.65 29.19
C LEU A 278 17.71 -11.35 30.51
N PHE A 279 16.51 -11.91 30.58
CA PHE A 279 16.03 -12.72 31.72
C PHE A 279 15.83 -11.94 33.03
N ASP A 280 15.80 -10.61 32.97
CA ASP A 280 15.35 -9.77 34.08
C ASP A 280 13.82 -9.87 34.23
N GLU A 281 13.31 -9.83 35.47
CA GLU A 281 11.87 -9.98 35.75
C GLU A 281 11.07 -8.76 35.27
N GLU A 282 11.69 -7.58 35.29
CA GLU A 282 11.18 -6.34 34.71
C GLU A 282 12.19 -5.84 33.68
N ILE A 283 11.78 -5.77 32.43
CA ILE A 283 12.56 -5.20 31.32
C ILE A 283 11.77 -3.99 30.83
N GLU A 284 12.40 -2.82 30.75
CA GLU A 284 11.78 -1.61 30.20
C GLU A 284 11.34 -1.84 28.74
N ASP A 285 10.19 -1.29 28.35
CA ASP A 285 9.59 -1.51 27.02
C ASP A 285 10.52 -1.13 25.86
N GLU A 286 11.36 -0.11 26.06
CA GLU A 286 12.41 0.28 25.12
C GLU A 286 13.44 -0.85 24.91
N GLN A 287 13.87 -1.47 26.00
CA GLN A 287 14.83 -2.58 25.97
C GLN A 287 14.22 -3.83 25.33
N VAL A 288 12.92 -4.10 25.56
CA VAL A 288 12.17 -5.17 24.87
C VAL A 288 12.12 -4.90 23.37
N THR A 289 11.77 -3.68 22.98
CA THR A 289 11.64 -3.26 21.57
C THR A 289 12.98 -3.37 20.84
N GLU A 290 14.07 -2.90 21.43
CA GLU A 290 15.38 -2.99 20.80
C GLU A 290 15.88 -4.44 20.75
N ASN A 291 15.70 -5.23 21.82
CA ASN A 291 16.00 -6.67 21.78
C ASN A 291 15.21 -7.38 20.67
N TYR A 292 13.94 -7.05 20.49
CA TYR A 292 13.11 -7.58 19.40
C TYR A 292 13.69 -7.24 18.03
N LYS A 293 14.04 -5.97 17.77
CA LYS A 293 14.62 -5.55 16.50
C LYS A 293 15.96 -6.26 16.21
N ARG A 294 16.82 -6.38 17.22
CA ARG A 294 18.09 -7.14 17.14
C ARG A 294 17.89 -8.62 16.80
N LEU A 295 16.90 -9.25 17.42
CA LEU A 295 16.55 -10.65 17.12
C LEU A 295 16.02 -10.80 15.69
N CYS A 296 15.17 -9.88 15.22
CA CYS A 296 14.73 -9.85 13.81
C CYS A 296 15.91 -9.73 12.84
N ARG A 297 16.94 -8.95 13.21
CA ARG A 297 18.19 -8.83 12.45
C ARG A 297 19.05 -10.11 12.45
N GLY A 298 18.74 -11.07 13.33
CA GLY A 298 19.50 -12.31 13.49
C GLY A 298 20.72 -12.15 14.41
N GLU A 299 20.78 -11.09 15.21
CA GLU A 299 21.84 -10.93 16.21
C GLU A 299 21.69 -11.97 17.33
N GLN A 300 22.80 -12.60 17.71
CA GLN A 300 22.81 -13.53 18.83
C GLN A 300 22.94 -12.75 20.15
N LEU A 301 21.83 -12.59 20.86
CA LEU A 301 21.81 -11.90 22.16
C LEU A 301 22.35 -12.77 23.30
N ARG A 302 22.19 -14.10 23.21
CA ARG A 302 22.63 -15.05 24.25
C ARG A 302 24.12 -15.36 24.11
N THR A 303 24.80 -15.49 25.25
CA THR A 303 26.22 -15.88 25.26
C THR A 303 26.39 -17.39 25.09
N PRO A 304 27.51 -17.87 24.52
CA PRO A 304 27.78 -19.31 24.40
C PRO A 304 27.72 -20.08 25.73
N LYS A 305 28.03 -19.40 26.85
CA LYS A 305 27.93 -19.98 28.21
C LYS A 305 26.49 -20.26 28.65
N MET A 306 25.54 -19.49 28.14
CA MET A 306 24.11 -19.68 28.42
C MET A 306 23.56 -20.84 27.59
N ASP A 307 24.00 -20.95 26.34
CA ASP A 307 23.54 -21.99 25.42
C ASP A 307 24.18 -23.35 25.70
N SER A 308 25.40 -23.39 26.27
CA SER A 308 26.10 -24.65 26.61
C SER A 308 25.39 -25.49 27.68
N GLN A 309 24.46 -24.90 28.44
CA GLN A 309 23.67 -25.61 29.45
C GLN A 309 22.44 -26.29 28.86
N LEU A 310 22.01 -25.88 27.67
CA LEU A 310 20.83 -26.40 27.00
C LEU A 310 21.11 -27.79 26.40
N ARG A 311 20.12 -28.69 26.48
CA ARG A 311 20.27 -30.06 25.98
C ARG A 311 19.13 -30.45 25.05
N CYS A 312 19.47 -31.24 24.04
CA CYS A 312 18.52 -32.03 23.28
C CYS A 312 18.46 -33.43 23.90
N ARG A 313 17.26 -33.92 24.20
CA ARG A 313 17.06 -35.23 24.81
C ARG A 313 15.75 -35.87 24.38
N TYR A 314 15.71 -37.20 24.47
CA TYR A 314 14.47 -37.95 24.32
C TYR A 314 13.70 -37.92 25.63
N TYR A 315 12.49 -37.37 25.60
CA TYR A 315 11.56 -37.38 26.73
C TYR A 315 10.67 -38.63 26.64
N THR A 316 10.80 -39.49 27.64
CA THR A 316 10.11 -40.79 27.71
C THR A 316 8.87 -40.78 28.58
N GLY A 317 8.51 -39.63 29.18
CA GLY A 317 7.34 -39.47 30.03
C GLY A 317 7.32 -40.38 31.26
N GLU A 318 6.21 -40.30 32.01
CA GLU A 318 5.91 -41.24 33.09
C GLU A 318 5.07 -42.44 32.59
N THR A 319 4.32 -42.25 31.50
CA THR A 319 3.41 -43.25 30.93
C THR A 319 4.13 -44.21 29.97
N GLY A 320 3.62 -45.45 29.84
CA GLY A 320 4.27 -46.51 29.05
C GLY A 320 4.42 -46.22 27.55
N PHE A 321 3.57 -45.37 26.96
CA PHE A 321 3.58 -45.08 25.52
C PHE A 321 4.86 -44.35 25.07
N PHE A 322 5.28 -43.33 25.81
CA PHE A 322 6.48 -42.54 25.47
C PHE A 322 7.80 -43.29 25.77
N LYS A 323 7.74 -44.45 26.43
CA LYS A 323 8.89 -45.37 26.50
C LYS A 323 9.14 -46.09 25.17
N LEU A 324 8.09 -46.39 24.41
CA LEU A 324 8.19 -47.04 23.10
C LEU A 324 8.45 -46.01 21.98
N GLN A 325 7.87 -44.82 22.12
CA GLN A 325 8.06 -43.71 21.17
C GLN A 325 8.42 -42.43 21.94
N PRO A 326 9.70 -42.22 22.27
CA PRO A 326 10.14 -41.04 23.00
C PRO A 326 9.97 -39.76 22.17
N ILE A 327 9.57 -38.66 22.81
CA ILE A 327 9.44 -37.36 22.16
C ILE A 327 10.84 -36.71 22.07
N LYS A 328 11.17 -36.14 20.93
CA LYS A 328 12.37 -35.31 20.77
C LYS A 328 12.14 -33.95 21.44
N LEU A 329 12.83 -33.71 22.55
CA LEU A 329 12.74 -32.46 23.31
C LEU A 329 14.03 -31.66 23.15
N GLU A 330 13.88 -30.40 22.77
CA GLU A 330 14.97 -29.43 22.65
C GLU A 330 14.76 -28.31 23.67
N GLU A 331 15.72 -28.11 24.56
CA GLU A 331 15.69 -27.03 25.55
C GLU A 331 16.14 -25.72 24.89
N TYR A 332 15.29 -24.70 24.94
CA TYR A 332 15.56 -23.37 24.41
C TYR A 332 15.90 -22.36 25.51
N ASN A 333 15.41 -22.59 26.74
CA ASN A 333 15.79 -21.79 27.90
C ASN A 333 15.57 -22.57 29.21
N LEU A 334 16.34 -22.24 30.25
CA LEU A 334 16.22 -22.88 31.58
C LEU A 334 15.39 -22.05 32.57
N LYS A 335 15.46 -20.71 32.48
CA LYS A 335 14.66 -19.79 33.32
C LYS A 335 14.20 -18.58 32.49
N PRO A 336 12.89 -18.43 32.18
CA PRO A 336 11.85 -19.46 32.36
C PRO A 336 12.17 -20.71 31.54
N TYR A 337 11.68 -21.87 31.99
CA TYR A 337 11.90 -23.13 31.29
C TYR A 337 11.11 -23.14 29.98
N VAL A 338 11.82 -23.12 28.84
CA VAL A 338 11.23 -23.11 27.49
C VAL A 338 11.79 -24.29 26.72
N VAL A 339 10.91 -25.11 26.17
CA VAL A 339 11.26 -26.30 25.39
C VAL A 339 10.46 -26.35 24.10
N VAL A 340 11.06 -26.91 23.06
CA VAL A 340 10.41 -27.21 21.79
C VAL A 340 10.35 -28.72 21.64
N LEU A 341 9.14 -29.24 21.44
CA LEU A 341 8.92 -30.64 21.10
C LEU A 341 8.99 -30.77 19.58
N ARG A 342 9.98 -31.50 19.09
CA ARG A 342 10.18 -31.76 17.66
C ARG A 342 9.38 -32.98 17.24
N ASP A 343 8.85 -32.93 16.02
CA ASP A 343 8.12 -34.03 15.37
C ASP A 343 6.93 -34.56 16.19
N LEU A 344 6.22 -33.64 16.86
CA LEU A 344 5.07 -34.00 17.71
C LEU A 344 3.89 -34.54 16.90
N LEU A 345 3.66 -33.98 15.71
CA LEU A 345 2.62 -34.39 14.76
C LEU A 345 3.27 -34.98 13.52
N GLN A 346 2.65 -36.01 12.94
CA GLN A 346 3.08 -36.53 11.64
C GLN A 346 2.70 -35.53 10.55
N ASP A 347 3.48 -35.52 9.45
CA ASP A 347 3.26 -34.58 8.34
C ASP A 347 1.84 -34.65 7.78
N ARG A 348 1.21 -35.84 7.76
CA ARG A 348 -0.17 -36.00 7.31
C ARG A 348 -1.16 -35.22 8.19
N ASP A 349 -1.02 -35.35 9.51
CA ASP A 349 -1.95 -34.77 10.48
C ASP A 349 -1.73 -33.25 10.52
N LEU A 350 -0.48 -32.81 10.38
CA LEU A 350 -0.12 -31.41 10.20
C LEU A 350 -0.79 -30.82 8.95
N ASN A 351 -0.73 -31.52 7.81
CA ASN A 351 -1.37 -31.07 6.58
C ASN A 351 -2.89 -30.96 6.71
N ASP A 352 -3.53 -31.91 7.41
CA ASP A 352 -4.96 -31.88 7.68
C ASP A 352 -5.34 -30.67 8.56
N VAL A 353 -4.55 -30.38 9.60
CA VAL A 353 -4.73 -29.20 10.46
C VAL A 353 -4.56 -27.91 9.65
N ILE A 354 -3.53 -27.83 8.80
CA ILE A 354 -3.31 -26.66 7.93
C ILE A 354 -4.47 -26.50 6.95
N ALA A 355 -4.95 -27.58 6.33
CA ALA A 355 -6.07 -27.55 5.39
C ALA A 355 -7.38 -27.14 6.08
N PHE A 356 -7.59 -27.58 7.32
CA PHE A 356 -8.73 -27.18 8.13
C PHE A 356 -8.66 -25.70 8.57
N ALA A 357 -7.47 -25.22 8.93
CA ALA A 357 -7.26 -23.87 9.46
C ALA A 357 -7.24 -22.79 8.36
N LYS A 358 -6.61 -23.06 7.21
CA LYS A 358 -6.48 -22.10 6.08
C LYS A 358 -7.77 -21.34 5.72
N PRO A 359 -8.93 -21.99 5.51
CA PRO A 359 -10.16 -21.27 5.15
C PRO A 359 -10.80 -20.51 6.31
N ARG A 360 -10.35 -20.74 7.55
CA ARG A 360 -10.87 -20.12 8.79
C ARG A 360 -9.92 -19.08 9.37
N PHE A 361 -8.76 -18.89 8.74
CA PHE A 361 -7.75 -17.98 9.21
C PHE A 361 -8.15 -16.55 8.84
N GLU A 362 -8.61 -15.80 9.83
CA GLU A 362 -8.82 -14.37 9.70
C GLU A 362 -7.53 -13.64 10.07
N GLN A 363 -7.08 -12.73 9.21
CA GLN A 363 -5.94 -11.88 9.53
C GLN A 363 -6.33 -10.86 10.59
N SER A 364 -5.41 -10.56 11.51
CA SER A 364 -5.55 -9.41 12.40
C SER A 364 -5.75 -8.16 11.55
N LYS A 365 -6.89 -7.49 11.76
CA LYS A 365 -7.10 -6.15 11.21
C LYS A 365 -6.20 -5.21 12.00
N ASN A 366 -5.36 -4.44 11.29
CA ASN A 366 -4.68 -3.32 11.92
C ASN A 366 -5.77 -2.39 12.50
N PRO A 367 -5.66 -1.96 13.77
CA PRO A 367 -6.53 -0.90 14.25
C PRO A 367 -6.27 0.32 13.35
N THR A 368 -7.26 0.67 12.54
CA THR A 368 -7.31 1.97 11.88
C THR A 368 -7.17 3.03 12.96
N SER A 369 -6.34 4.03 12.72
CA SER A 369 -6.04 5.15 13.61
C SER A 369 -7.24 6.12 13.80
N ASP A 370 -8.46 5.60 13.79
CA ASP A 370 -9.67 6.33 14.14
C ASP A 370 -10.05 5.92 15.56
N GLY A 371 -9.47 6.67 16.51
CA GLY A 371 -10.06 6.88 17.83
C GLY A 371 -11.09 7.99 17.76
#